data_AF-L0GXG6-F1
#
_entry.id   AF-L0GXG6-F1
#
_cell.length_a   1.000
_cell.length_b   1.000
_cell.length_c   1.000
_cell.angle_alpha   90.00
_cell.angle_beta   90.00
_cell.angle_gamma   90.00
#
_symmetry.space_group_name_H-M   'P 1'
#
loop_
_entity.id
_entity.type
_entity.pdbx_description
1 polymer ?
#
loop_
_entity_poly.entity_id
_entity_poly.type
_entity_poly.pdbx_seq_one_letter_code
_entity_poly.pdbx_strand_id
1 'polypeptide(L)'
;MKQKIITALAVIAVIALAILWLRFGPDSWEVQVTGVTGDGQRIQYRIETVHAGSSKPLIFRNEDAGFLPPYFKFDSADLQSNASRISRNCPDVPVKVHGYSLRIPWLSMFPNATSIDAPQRCLVAPSSEE
;
A
#
# COMPACT_ATOMS: atom_id res chain seq x y z
N MET A 1 13.32 28.86 -33.16
CA MET A 1 14.10 28.26 -32.06
C MET A 1 13.26 27.91 -30.84
N LYS A 2 12.42 28.82 -30.30
CA LYS A 2 11.57 28.56 -29.12
C LYS A 2 10.70 27.30 -29.25
N GLN A 3 10.03 27.09 -30.39
CA GLN A 3 9.21 25.89 -30.62
C GLN A 3 9.99 24.57 -30.53
N LYS A 4 11.22 24.51 -31.08
CA LYS A 4 12.08 23.30 -31.03
C LYS A 4 12.56 22.98 -29.60
N ILE A 5 12.85 24.02 -28.81
CA ILE A 5 13.22 23.88 -27.40
C ILE A 5 12.02 23.39 -26.58
N ILE A 6 10.83 23.95 -26.82
CA ILE A 6 9.59 23.52 -26.15
C ILE A 6 9.27 22.05 -26.48
N THR A 7 9.42 21.62 -27.74
CA THR A 7 9.20 20.21 -28.11
C THR A 7 10.22 19.30 -27.44
N ALA A 8 11.51 19.68 -27.42
CA ALA A 8 12.53 18.89 -26.74
C ALA A 8 12.25 18.75 -25.23
N LEU A 9 11.86 19.83 -24.56
CA LEU A 9 11.49 19.79 -23.14
C LEU A 9 10.23 18.95 -22.89
N ALA A 10 9.23 19.03 -23.76
CA ALA A 10 8.03 18.21 -23.66
C ALA A 10 8.36 16.71 -23.80
N VAL A 11 9.22 16.35 -24.76
CA VAL A 11 9.68 14.96 -24.93
C VAL A 11 10.42 14.47 -23.69
N ILE A 12 11.31 15.28 -23.12
CA ILE A 12 12.03 14.94 -21.88
C ILE A 12 11.05 14.76 -20.72
N ALA A 13 10.07 15.64 -20.57
CA ALA A 13 9.06 15.53 -19.52
C ALA A 13 8.21 14.27 -19.66
N VAL A 14 7.80 13.90 -20.88
CA VAL A 14 7.06 12.65 -21.15
C VAL A 14 7.90 11.43 -20.82
N ILE A 15 9.18 11.42 -21.21
CA ILE A 15 10.11 10.32 -20.87
C ILE A 15 10.28 10.23 -19.36
N ALA A 16 10.44 11.36 -18.66
CA ALA A 16 10.56 11.39 -17.21
C ALA A 16 9.30 10.86 -16.54
N LEU A 17 8.11 11.26 -16.99
CA LEU A 17 6.84 10.74 -16.48
C LEU A 17 6.69 9.23 -16.73
N ALA A 18 7.11 8.73 -17.90
CA ALA A 18 7.11 7.31 -18.20
C ALA A 18 8.06 6.52 -17.28
N ILE A 19 9.26 7.03 -17.02
CA ILE A 19 10.22 6.43 -16.07
C ILE A 19 9.63 6.42 -14.65
N LEU A 20 9.03 7.53 -14.22
CA LEU A 20 8.37 7.62 -12.90
C LEU A 20 7.23 6.61 -12.79
N TRP A 21 6.39 6.46 -13.82
CA TRP A 21 5.29 5.51 -13.82
C TRP A 21 5.78 4.05 -13.82
N LEU A 22 6.79 3.72 -14.63
CA LEU A 22 7.38 2.37 -14.62
C LEU A 22 8.04 2.04 -13.29
N ARG A 23 8.58 3.04 -12.58
CA ARG A 23 9.31 2.84 -11.33
C ARG A 23 8.41 2.88 -10.08
N PHE A 24 7.33 3.65 -10.12
CA PHE A 24 6.51 3.99 -8.95
C PHE A 24 5.01 3.77 -9.16
N GLY A 25 4.64 3.20 -10.31
CA GLY A 25 3.27 2.84 -10.63
C GLY A 25 2.75 1.69 -9.78
N PRO A 26 1.59 1.14 -10.16
CA PRO A 26 0.98 0.02 -9.46
C PRO A 26 1.92 -1.18 -9.40
N ASP A 27 2.03 -1.80 -8.24
CA ASP A 27 2.83 -2.99 -7.99
C ASP A 27 2.08 -3.94 -7.06
N SER A 28 2.54 -5.19 -7.00
CA SER A 28 1.97 -6.25 -6.17
C SER A 28 3.07 -6.99 -5.42
N TRP A 29 2.93 -7.10 -4.11
CA TRP A 29 3.91 -7.77 -3.25
C TRP A 29 3.29 -9.00 -2.60
N GLU A 30 4.00 -10.12 -2.68
CA GLU A 30 3.67 -11.32 -1.91
C GLU A 30 4.31 -11.24 -0.52
N VAL A 31 3.45 -11.17 0.51
CA VAL A 31 3.86 -10.87 1.89
C VAL A 31 3.02 -11.65 2.89
N GLN A 32 3.54 -11.84 4.10
CA GLN A 32 2.79 -12.33 5.24
C GLN A 32 2.48 -11.16 6.18
N VAL A 33 1.21 -11.01 6.58
CA VAL A 33 0.79 -9.93 7.47
C VAL A 33 1.11 -10.29 8.91
N THR A 34 1.96 -9.51 9.56
CA THR A 34 2.42 -9.75 10.92
C THR A 34 1.66 -8.94 11.95
N GLY A 35 1.02 -7.84 11.55
CA GLY A 35 0.29 -6.98 12.47
C GLY A 35 -0.24 -5.71 11.83
N VAL A 36 -0.90 -4.90 12.66
CA VAL A 36 -1.39 -3.57 12.29
C VAL A 36 -1.19 -2.60 13.46
N THR A 37 -0.92 -1.34 13.14
CA THR A 37 -0.77 -0.24 14.12
C THR A 37 -1.52 1.00 13.65
N GLY A 38 -2.18 1.69 14.58
CA GLY A 38 -2.80 3.02 14.36
C GLY A 38 -2.54 3.92 15.57
N ASP A 39 -2.08 5.15 15.34
CA ASP A 39 -1.68 6.06 16.43
C ASP A 39 -2.86 6.87 17.02
N GLY A 40 -4.06 6.77 16.44
CA GLY A 40 -5.30 7.40 16.90
C GLY A 40 -5.31 8.94 16.91
N GLN A 41 -4.15 9.57 16.71
CA GLN A 41 -3.95 11.02 16.73
C GLN A 41 -3.76 11.58 15.31
N ARG A 42 -3.25 10.76 14.39
CA ARG A 42 -3.20 11.03 12.95
C ARG A 42 -3.96 9.92 12.23
N ILE A 43 -4.59 10.25 11.10
CA ILE A 43 -5.41 9.29 10.33
C ILE A 43 -4.50 8.38 9.50
N GLN A 44 -3.57 7.68 10.16
CA GLN A 44 -2.55 6.85 9.54
C GLN A 44 -2.74 5.38 9.94
N TYR A 45 -2.94 4.53 8.94
CA TYR A 45 -3.13 3.10 9.08
C TYR A 45 -1.89 2.37 8.59
N ARG A 46 -1.27 1.59 9.48
CA ARG A 46 -0.11 0.76 9.14
C ARG A 46 -0.48 -0.69 9.03
N ILE A 47 0.06 -1.33 8.00
CA ILE A 47 0.04 -2.78 7.81
C ILE A 47 1.49 -3.26 7.86
N GLU A 48 1.76 -4.12 8.83
CA GLU A 48 3.08 -4.67 9.07
C GLU A 48 3.19 -6.02 8.36
N THR A 49 4.19 -6.16 7.50
CA THR A 49 4.35 -7.38 6.71
C THR A 49 5.82 -7.77 6.58
N VAL A 50 6.04 -9.03 6.21
CA VAL A 50 7.33 -9.56 5.77
C VAL A 50 7.19 -10.18 4.39
N HIS A 51 8.21 -10.05 3.54
CA HIS A 51 8.21 -10.71 2.23
C HIS A 51 8.09 -12.22 2.38
N ALA A 52 7.19 -12.86 1.61
CA ALA A 52 7.03 -14.30 1.65
C ALA A 52 8.36 -15.03 1.35
N GLY A 53 8.69 -16.05 2.15
CA GLY A 53 9.96 -16.79 2.03
C GLY A 53 11.20 -16.03 2.53
N SER A 54 11.02 -14.90 3.22
CA SER A 54 12.09 -14.04 3.73
C SER A 54 11.67 -13.38 5.05
N SER A 55 12.63 -12.87 5.83
CA SER A 55 12.34 -12.05 7.02
C SER A 55 12.51 -10.56 6.77
N LYS A 56 12.58 -10.13 5.50
CA LYS A 56 12.71 -8.72 5.13
C LYS A 56 11.36 -8.01 5.36
N PRO A 57 11.30 -6.98 6.23
CA PRO A 57 10.06 -6.27 6.50
C PRO A 57 9.66 -5.36 5.35
N LEU A 58 8.36 -5.31 5.07
CA LEU A 58 7.71 -4.35 4.20
C LEU A 58 6.53 -3.73 4.96
N ILE A 59 6.57 -2.41 5.14
CA ILE A 59 5.56 -1.70 5.92
C ILE A 59 4.76 -0.82 4.97
N PHE A 60 3.46 -1.05 4.92
CA PHE A 60 2.52 -0.18 4.23
C PHE A 60 1.99 0.87 5.20
N ARG A 61 1.84 2.09 4.71
CA ARG A 61 1.33 3.22 5.49
C ARG A 61 0.34 3.98 4.63
N ASN A 62 -0.93 3.71 4.88
CA ASN A 62 -2.02 4.44 4.30
C ASN A 62 -2.36 5.63 5.18
N GLU A 63 -2.68 6.76 4.58
CA GLU A 63 -3.17 7.94 5.27
C GLU A 63 -4.43 8.42 4.55
N ASP A 64 -5.56 8.49 5.26
CA ASP A 64 -6.78 9.01 4.64
C ASP A 64 -6.64 10.52 4.52
N ALA A 65 -6.99 11.05 3.34
CA ALA A 65 -6.95 12.48 3.10
C ALA A 65 -7.83 13.23 4.11
N GLY A 66 -7.27 14.28 4.72
CA GLY A 66 -7.96 15.13 5.68
C GLY A 66 -9.06 16.04 5.08
N PHE A 67 -9.35 17.14 5.75
CA PHE A 67 -10.52 18.01 5.51
C PHE A 67 -10.48 18.89 4.22
N LEU A 68 -9.47 18.78 3.35
CA LEU A 68 -9.44 19.52 2.08
C LEU A 68 -10.11 18.70 0.96
N PRO A 69 -11.20 19.19 0.32
CA PRO A 69 -11.94 18.42 -0.68
C PRO A 69 -11.12 18.26 -1.98
N PRO A 70 -11.25 17.16 -2.75
CA PRO A 70 -12.37 16.21 -2.80
C PRO A 70 -11.94 14.74 -2.60
N TYR A 71 -11.08 14.43 -1.63
CA TYR A 71 -10.69 13.04 -1.35
C TYR A 71 -11.56 12.42 -0.26
N PHE A 72 -12.77 12.09 -0.69
CA PHE A 72 -13.47 10.88 -0.32
C PHE A 72 -12.62 9.81 0.40
N LYS A 73 -12.85 9.65 1.70
CA LYS A 73 -12.30 8.57 2.53
C LYS A 73 -12.70 7.23 1.92
N PHE A 74 -11.80 6.43 1.38
CA PHE A 74 -12.16 5.09 0.99
C PHE A 74 -11.03 4.10 1.33
N ASP A 75 -11.37 3.24 2.29
CA ASP A 75 -10.85 1.88 2.46
C ASP A 75 -9.56 1.67 3.27
N SER A 76 -8.84 2.70 3.73
CA SER A 76 -7.62 2.46 4.56
C SER A 76 -7.93 1.76 5.88
N ALA A 77 -9.01 2.16 6.55
CA ALA A 77 -9.47 1.52 7.79
C ALA A 77 -9.94 0.08 7.55
N ASP A 78 -10.64 -0.17 6.44
CA ASP A 78 -11.13 -1.50 6.08
C ASP A 78 -9.98 -2.43 5.67
N LEU A 79 -8.99 -1.91 4.92
CA LEU A 79 -7.75 -2.61 4.60
C LEU A 79 -6.98 -2.98 5.87
N GLN A 80 -6.89 -2.06 6.83
CA GLN A 80 -6.27 -2.36 8.12
C GLN A 80 -7.06 -3.44 8.88
N SER A 81 -8.39 -3.37 8.89
CA SER A 81 -9.25 -4.39 9.51
C SER A 81 -9.04 -5.78 8.89
N ASN A 82 -8.99 -5.86 7.56
CA ASN A 82 -8.72 -7.09 6.82
C ASN A 82 -7.31 -7.63 7.11
N ALA A 83 -6.30 -6.77 7.10
CA ALA A 83 -4.94 -7.13 7.48
C ALA A 83 -4.87 -7.69 8.91
N SER A 84 -5.57 -7.06 9.85
CA SER A 84 -5.66 -7.50 11.24
C SER A 84 -6.33 -8.88 11.39
N ARG A 85 -7.31 -9.20 10.53
CA ARG A 85 -7.94 -10.53 10.51
C ARG A 85 -6.97 -11.57 9.95
N ILE A 86 -6.28 -11.25 8.86
CA ILE A 86 -5.28 -12.14 8.25
C ILE A 86 -4.18 -12.48 9.27
N SER A 87 -3.64 -11.49 9.97
CA SER A 87 -2.55 -11.73 10.95
C SER A 87 -3.00 -12.58 12.14
N ARG A 88 -4.29 -12.56 12.50
CA ARG A 88 -4.85 -13.34 13.61
C ARG A 88 -5.29 -14.75 13.20
N ASN A 89 -5.99 -14.85 12.08
CA ASN A 89 -6.63 -16.09 11.64
C ASN A 89 -5.71 -16.95 10.75
N CYS A 90 -4.76 -16.33 10.07
CA CYS A 90 -3.91 -16.95 9.05
C CYS A 90 -2.47 -16.40 9.06
N PRO A 91 -1.75 -16.39 10.19
CA PRO A 91 -0.41 -15.78 10.28
C PRO A 91 0.61 -16.38 9.31
N ASP A 92 0.48 -17.67 8.99
CA ASP A 92 1.43 -18.38 8.12
C ASP A 92 1.12 -18.28 6.63
N VAL A 93 -0.02 -17.70 6.26
CA VAL A 93 -0.49 -17.67 4.87
C VAL A 93 0.08 -16.46 4.13
N PRO A 94 0.84 -16.64 3.03
CA PRO A 94 1.23 -15.54 2.17
C PRO A 94 0.01 -14.97 1.44
N VAL A 95 -0.07 -13.64 1.39
CA VAL A 95 -1.11 -12.88 0.71
C VAL A 95 -0.48 -11.93 -0.30
N LYS A 96 -1.26 -11.50 -1.29
CA LYS A 96 -0.80 -10.47 -2.23
C LYS A 96 -1.37 -9.11 -1.82
N VAL A 97 -0.49 -8.16 -1.56
CA VAL A 97 -0.86 -6.76 -1.31
C VAL A 97 -0.59 -5.98 -2.57
N HIS A 98 -1.60 -5.29 -3.09
CA HIS A 98 -1.45 -4.37 -4.21
C HIS A 98 -1.32 -2.95 -3.69
N GLY A 99 -0.59 -2.12 -4.42
CA GLY A 99 -0.42 -0.74 -4.00
C GLY A 99 0.50 0.06 -4.93
N TYR A 100 0.94 1.21 -4.43
CA TYR A 100 1.82 2.12 -5.16
C TYR A 100 2.73 2.89 -4.21
N SER A 101 3.69 3.63 -4.77
CA SER A 101 4.72 4.44 -4.08
C SER A 101 6.02 3.69 -3.72
N LEU A 102 7.03 4.46 -3.31
CA LEU A 102 8.38 4.01 -2.95
C LEU A 102 8.57 4.01 -1.43
N ARG A 103 9.25 2.99 -0.92
CA ARG A 103 9.84 3.03 0.43
C ARG A 103 11.11 3.89 0.43
N ILE A 104 11.03 5.09 0.99
CA ILE A 104 12.18 5.97 1.24
C ILE A 104 12.31 6.22 2.75
N PRO A 105 13.20 5.48 3.46
CA PRO A 105 13.35 5.58 4.91
C PRO A 105 13.60 6.99 5.43
N TRP A 106 14.52 7.73 4.82
CA TRP A 106 14.95 9.05 5.28
C TRP A 106 13.93 10.17 5.04
N LEU A 107 13.02 10.00 4.07
CA LEU A 107 11.87 10.90 3.84
C LEU A 107 10.60 10.44 4.57
N SER A 108 10.67 9.39 5.40
CA SER A 108 9.50 8.76 6.01
C SER A 108 8.41 8.42 4.98
N MET A 109 8.80 8.06 3.75
CA MET A 109 7.88 7.62 2.70
C MET A 109 7.77 6.11 2.73
N PHE A 110 6.55 5.63 2.68
CA PHE A 110 6.18 4.22 2.72
C PHE A 110 5.21 3.96 1.56
N PRO A 111 5.17 2.73 1.03
CA PRO A 111 4.16 2.35 0.05
C PRO A 111 2.75 2.44 0.66
N ASN A 112 1.77 2.78 -0.17
CA ASN A 112 0.34 2.70 0.15
C ASN A 112 -0.20 1.38 -0.36
N ALA A 113 -1.00 0.68 0.44
CA ALA A 113 -1.76 -0.49 0.01
C ALA A 113 -3.12 -0.04 -0.55
N THR A 114 -3.57 -0.66 -1.63
CA THR A 114 -4.90 -0.41 -2.24
C THR A 114 -5.83 -1.60 -2.09
N SER A 115 -5.29 -2.82 -2.06
CA SER A 115 -6.07 -4.05 -1.85
C SER A 115 -5.21 -5.17 -1.31
N ILE A 116 -5.86 -6.15 -0.67
CA ILE A 116 -5.22 -7.36 -0.16
C ILE A 116 -5.99 -8.56 -0.71
N ASP A 117 -5.32 -9.36 -1.54
CA ASP A 117 -5.81 -10.65 -2.00
C ASP A 117 -5.35 -11.74 -1.04
N ALA A 118 -6.31 -12.25 -0.27
CA ALA A 118 -6.11 -13.33 0.70
C ALA A 118 -7.16 -14.43 0.51
N PRO A 119 -6.90 -15.67 0.95
CA PRO A 119 -7.92 -16.72 0.96
C PRO A 119 -9.13 -16.31 1.79
N GLN A 120 -10.34 -16.63 1.32
CA GLN A 120 -11.60 -16.21 1.97
C GLN A 120 -11.68 -16.61 3.45
N ARG A 121 -11.19 -17.81 3.81
CA ARG A 121 -11.11 -18.26 5.21
C ARG A 121 -10.38 -17.30 6.17
N CYS A 122 -9.48 -16.45 5.63
CA CYS A 122 -8.70 -15.48 6.41
C CYS A 122 -9.41 -14.13 6.55
N LEU A 123 -10.39 -13.83 5.68
CA LEU A 123 -11.16 -12.59 5.66
C LEU A 123 -12.53 -12.74 6.34
N VAL A 124 -13.11 -13.94 6.30
CA VAL A 124 -14.41 -14.23 6.90
C VAL A 124 -14.33 -14.13 8.43
N ALA A 125 -15.42 -13.67 9.05
CA ALA A 125 -15.55 -13.65 10.49
C ALA A 125 -15.55 -15.10 11.03
N PRO A 126 -14.90 -15.37 12.18
CA PRO A 126 -15.01 -16.68 12.81
C PRO A 126 -16.49 -17.00 13.05
N SER A 127 -16.97 -18.12 12.51
CA SER A 127 -18.32 -18.62 12.78
C SER A 127 -18.40 -19.11 14.22
N SER A 128 -19.48 -18.78 14.92
CA SER A 128 -19.72 -19.19 16.32
C SER A 128 -20.12 -20.67 16.48
N GLU A 129 -19.97 -21.48 15.44
CA GLU A 129 -20.23 -22.91 15.49
C GLU A 129 -18.88 -23.63 15.65
N GLU A 130 -18.52 -23.80 16.91
CA GLU A 130 -17.50 -24.73 17.40
C GLU A 130 -18.15 -25.65 18.45
#